data_AF-A0A514Z844-F1
#
_entry.id   AF-A0A514Z844-F1
#
_cell.length_a   1.000
_cell.length_b   1.000
_cell.length_c   1.000
_cell.angle_alpha   90.00
_cell.angle_beta   90.00
_cell.angle_gamma   90.00
#
_symmetry.space_group_name_H-M   'P 1'
#
loop_
_entity.id
_entity.type
_entity.pdbx_description
1 polymer ?
#
loop_
_entity_poly.entity_id
_entity_poly.type
_entity_poly.pdbx_seq_one_letter_code
_entity_poly.pdbx_strand_id
1 'polypeptide(L)' 'MKLNLDQTFKSVDYTYYTQNKDGSFTATTQATFENAMGTHAENWTFKIAAQGNSYFASDFKHTIDKNYIQQGRKK' A
#
# COMPACT_ATOMS: atom_id res chain seq x y z
N MET A 1 11.97 4.01 15.59
CA MET A 1 11.42 3.93 14.21
C MET A 1 12.18 4.92 13.36
N LYS A 2 13.05 4.47 12.45
CA LYS A 2 13.71 5.35 11.47
C LYS A 2 12.76 5.47 10.28
N LEU A 3 12.45 6.68 9.86
CA LEU A 3 11.82 6.88 8.55
C LEU A 3 12.82 6.43 7.48
N ASN A 4 12.38 5.67 6.48
CA ASN A 4 13.20 5.32 5.32
C ASN A 4 13.37 6.58 4.45
N LEU A 5 14.28 7.46 4.86
CA LEU A 5 14.56 8.74 4.18
C LEU A 5 15.30 8.54 2.85
N ASP A 6 15.76 7.33 2.57
CA ASP A 6 16.53 6.92 1.40
C ASP A 6 15.69 6.23 0.32
N GLN A 7 14.36 6.28 0.42
CA GLN A 7 13.45 5.76 -0.60
C GLN A 7 12.86 6.87 -1.48
N THR A 8 12.88 6.64 -2.79
CA THR A 8 12.21 7.47 -3.80
C THR A 8 10.97 6.75 -4.31
N PHE A 9 9.81 7.39 -4.21
CA PHE A 9 8.58 6.88 -4.84
C PHE A 9 8.70 6.92 -6.37
N LYS A 10 8.32 5.83 -7.05
CA LYS A 10 8.40 5.71 -8.51
C LYS A 10 7.02 5.66 -9.15
N SER A 11 6.16 4.76 -8.67
CA SER A 11 4.82 4.55 -9.24
C SER A 11 3.86 3.98 -8.21
N VAL A 12 2.57 4.28 -8.41
CA VAL A 12 1.48 3.40 -7.97
C VAL A 12 1.26 2.41 -9.09
N ASP A 13 1.46 1.12 -8.82
CA ASP A 13 1.36 0.09 -9.85
C ASP A 13 -0.12 -0.28 -10.08
N TYR A 14 -0.85 -0.45 -8.97
CA TYR A 14 -2.29 -0.67 -8.98
C TYR A 14 -2.92 -0.28 -7.65
N THR A 15 -4.23 -0.03 -7.66
CA THR A 15 -5.04 0.13 -6.45
C THR A 15 -6.40 -0.52 -6.64
N TYR A 16 -6.82 -1.29 -5.65
CA TYR A 16 -8.16 -1.87 -5.56
C TYR A 16 -8.94 -1.21 -4.43
N TYR A 17 -10.22 -0.94 -4.67
CA TYR A 17 -11.11 -0.32 -3.69
C TYR A 17 -12.23 -1.28 -3.33
N THR A 18 -12.47 -1.45 -2.04
CA THR A 18 -13.63 -2.17 -1.51
C THR A 18 -14.49 -1.18 -0.73
N GLN A 19 -15.74 -1.00 -1.15
CA GLN A 19 -16.68 -0.15 -0.41
C GLN A 19 -17.12 -0.86 0.87
N ASN A 20 -17.06 -0.14 1.99
CA ASN A 20 -17.50 -0.59 3.30
C ASN A 20 -18.96 -0.21 3.54
N LYS A 21 -19.61 -0.86 4.52
CA LYS A 21 -21.03 -0.61 4.85
C LYS A 21 -21.30 0.82 5.34
N ASP A 22 -20.29 1.48 5.93
CA ASP A 22 -20.37 2.87 6.41
C ASP A 22 -20.15 3.91 5.29
N GLY A 23 -20.04 3.47 4.03
CA GLY A 23 -19.80 4.34 2.87
C GLY A 23 -18.34 4.76 2.68
N SER A 24 -17.44 4.36 3.58
CA SER A 24 -15.99 4.49 3.36
C SER A 24 -15.47 3.43 2.39
N PHE A 25 -14.21 3.55 1.99
CA PHE A 25 -13.53 2.58 1.15
C PHE A 25 -12.29 2.03 1.87
N THR A 26 -11.99 0.76 1.65
CA THR A 26 -10.68 0.18 1.94
C THR A 26 -9.91 0.14 0.62
N ALA A 27 -8.77 0.82 0.57
CA ALA A 27 -7.86 0.80 -0.57
C ALA A 27 -6.71 -0.18 -0.28
N THR A 28 -6.42 -1.05 -1.25
CA THR A 28 -5.22 -1.87 -1.27
C THR A 28 -4.37 -1.43 -2.46
N THR A 29 -3.19 -0.89 -2.17
CA THR A 29 -2.31 -0.26 -3.14
C THR A 29 -0.95 -0.91 -3.12
N GLN A 30 -0.44 -1.27 -4.29
CA GLN A 30 0.98 -1.55 -4.49
C GLN A 30 1.67 -0.31 -5.04
N ALA A 31 2.78 0.07 -4.43
CA ALA A 31 3.62 1.15 -4.91
C ALA A 31 5.07 0.66 -5.04
N THR A 32 5.74 1.12 -6.10
CA THR A 32 7.13 0.83 -6.36
C THR A 32 8.01 1.98 -5.86
N PHE A 33 9.07 1.63 -5.15
CA PHE A 33 10.07 2.53 -4.58
C PHE A 33 11.47 2.14 -5.05
N GLU A 34 12.40 3.09 -5.02
CA GLU A 34 13.80 2.88 -5.36
C GLU A 34 14.69 3.40 -4.23
N ASN A 35 15.75 2.66 -3.90
CA ASN A 35 16.83 3.11 -3.02
C ASN A 35 18.19 2.65 -3.56
N ALA A 36 19.25 2.84 -2.77
CA ALA A 36 20.61 2.46 -3.16
C ALA A 36 20.80 0.96 -3.46
N MET A 37 19.86 0.10 -3.05
CA MET A 37 19.88 -1.35 -3.33
C MET A 37 19.03 -1.75 -4.55
N GLY A 38 18.33 -0.79 -5.17
CA GLY A 38 17.51 -0.99 -6.37
C GLY A 38 16.02 -0.71 -6.15
N THR A 39 15.20 -1.25 -7.04
CA THR A 39 13.76 -1.04 -7.08
C THR A 39 13.02 -2.19 -6.42
N HIS A 40 12.02 -1.88 -5.59
CA HIS A 40 11.18 -2.87 -4.92
C HIS A 40 9.73 -2.38 -4.78
N ALA A 41 8.80 -3.32 -4.67
CA ALA A 41 7.38 -3.04 -4.48
C ALA A 41 6.97 -3.22 -3.02
N GLU A 42 6.14 -2.30 -2.52
CA GLU A 42 5.55 -2.36 -1.18
C GLU A 42 4.02 -2.29 -1.28
N ASN A 43 3.34 -3.03 -0.41
CA ASN A 43 1.89 -3.14 -0.39
C ASN A 43 1.31 -2.48 0.86
N TRP A 44 0.30 -1.63 0.64
CA TRP A 44 -0.33 -0.84 1.69
C TRP A 44 -1.84 -1.02 1.64
N THR A 45 -2.46 -1.09 2.82
CA THR A 45 -3.90 -1.02 2.97
C THR A 45 -4.25 0.19 3.83
N PHE A 46 -5.22 1.00 3.40
CA PHE A 46 -5.68 2.17 4.15
C PHE A 46 -7.17 2.42 3.94
N LYS A 47 -7.81 3.10 4.90
CA LYS A 47 -9.21 3.53 4.83
C LYS A 47 -9.29 4.90 4.16
N ILE A 48 -10.21 5.06 3.22
CA ILE A 48 -10.57 6.33 2.60
C ILE A 48 -11.99 6.71 3.01
N ALA A 49 -12.18 7.92 3.54
CA ALA A 49 -13.50 8.43 3.88
C ALA A 49 -13.70 9.84 3.29
N ALA A 50 -14.94 10.14 2.90
CA ALA A 50 -15.31 11.48 2.45
C ALA A 50 -15.33 12.46 3.63
N GLN A 51 -14.79 13.65 3.42
CA GLN A 51 -14.81 14.76 4.38
C GLN A 51 -15.03 16.06 3.61
N GLY A 52 -16.27 16.56 3.63
CA GLY A 52 -16.68 17.70 2.81
C GLY A 52 -16.53 17.39 1.32
N ASN A 53 -15.77 18.23 0.60
CA ASN A 53 -15.51 18.08 -0.83
C ASN A 53 -14.19 17.35 -1.13
N SER A 54 -13.70 16.53 -0.20
CA SER A 54 -12.41 15.85 -0.31
C SER A 54 -12.46 14.45 0.30
N TYR A 55 -11.39 13.68 0.09
CA TYR A 55 -11.21 12.35 0.68
C TYR A 55 -9.98 12.35 1.57
N PHE A 56 -10.10 11.74 2.75
CA PHE A 56 -9.00 11.57 3.68
C PHE A 56 -8.64 10.10 3.82
N ALA A 57 -7.34 9.81 3.78
CA ALA A 57 -6.79 8.49 4.01
C ALA A 57 -6.35 8.34 5.48
N SER A 58 -6.65 7.19 6.08
CA SER A 58 -6.38 6.86 7.48
C SER A 58 -6.12 5.36 7.64
N ASP A 59 -5.73 4.93 8.84
CA ASP A 59 -5.55 3.51 9.17
C ASP A 59 -4.57 2.76 8.24
N PHE A 60 -3.48 3.42 7.85
CA PHE A 60 -2.44 2.83 7.02
C PHE A 60 -1.79 1.61 7.68
N LYS A 61 -1.78 0.50 6.95
CA LYS A 61 -1.15 -0.77 7.34
C LYS A 61 -0.25 -1.25 6.21
N HIS A 62 0.98 -1.63 6.55
CA HIS A 62 1.83 -2.37 5.63
C HIS A 62 1.32 -3.80 5.55
N THR A 63 0.94 -4.25 4.36
CA THR A 63 0.32 -5.56 4.17
C THR A 63 1.31 -6.47 3.44
N ILE A 64 1.90 -7.43 4.15
CA ILE A 64 2.66 -8.49 3.47
C ILE A 64 1.63 -9.44 2.87
N ASP A 65 1.53 -9.43 1.54
CA ASP A 65 0.59 -10.29 0.85
C ASP A 65 0.95 -11.75 1.15
N LYS A 66 0.01 -12.55 1.71
CA LYS A 66 0.30 -13.91 2.20
C LYS A 66 0.87 -14.82 1.11
N ASN A 67 0.62 -14.49 -0.15
CA ASN A 67 1.10 -15.23 -1.32
C ASN A 67 2.60 -15.00 -1.63
N TYR A 68 3.23 -13.96 -1.08
CA TYR A 68 4.67 -13.73 -1.28
C TYR A 68 5.54 -14.76 -0.53
N ILE A 69 5.03 -15.34 0.57
CA ILE A 69 5.73 -16.39 1.36
C ILE A 69 5.73 -17.75 0.62
N GLN A 70 4.86 -17.94 -0.39
CA GLN A 70 4.79 -19.19 -1.16
C GLN A 70 5.64 -19.19 -2.43
N GLN A 71 6.02 -18.03 -2.98
CA GLN A 71 6.89 -17.99 -4.17
C GLN A 71 8.36 -18.27 -3.88
N GLY A 72 8.77 -18.27 -2.59
CA GLY A 72 10.11 -18.63 -2.14
C GLY A 72 10.30 -20.08 -1.71
N ARG A 73 9.25 -20.91 -1.72
CA ARG A 73 9.33 -22.36 -1.42
C ARG A 73 9.15 -23.19 -2.68
N LYS A 74 10.09 -23.07 -3.63
CA LYS A 74 10.40 -24.22 -4.48
C LYS A 74 11.19 -25.20 -3.61
N LYS A 75 10.52 -26.24 -3.11
CA LYS A 75 11.18 -27.49 -2.71
C LYS A 75 11.49 -28.29 -3.97
#